data_AF-A0A8S2U5W8-F1
#
_entry.id   AF-A0A8S2U5W8-F1
#
_cell.length_a   1.000
_cell.length_b   1.000
_cell.length_c   1.000
_cell.angle_alpha   90.00
_cell.angle_beta   90.00
_cell.angle_gamma   90.00
#
_symmetry.space_group_name_H-M   'P 1'
#
loop_
_entity.id
_entity.type
_entity.pdbx_description
1 polymer ?
#
loop_
_entity_poly.entity_id
_entity_poly.type
_entity_poly.pdbx_seq_one_letter_code
_entity_poly.pdbx_strand_id
1 'polypeptide(L)' 'MKIEPNQFTLSTLFNACAALNNNRAVKTGKKLLDEMPENYRNDNITSTSAIDMLMKFGDVESAERIFK' A
#
# COMPACT_ATOMS: atom_id res chain seq x y z
N MET A 1 -16.29 18.06 -6.12
CA MET A 1 -15.94 16.92 -6.98
C MET A 1 -14.80 16.17 -6.29
N LYS A 2 -15.05 14.97 -5.76
CA LYS A 2 -13.96 14.10 -5.28
C LYS A 2 -13.39 13.38 -6.49
N ILE A 3 -12.07 13.37 -6.62
CA ILE A 3 -11.35 12.60 -7.64
C ILE A 3 -10.93 11.30 -6.96
N GLU A 4 -11.37 10.17 -7.51
CA GLU A 4 -10.99 8.86 -6.98
C GLU A 4 -9.55 8.52 -7.41
N PRO A 5 -8.70 8.06 -6.48
CA PRO A 5 -7.35 7.64 -6.81
C PRO A 5 -7.40 6.38 -7.69
N ASN A 6 -6.48 6.31 -8.66
CA ASN A 6 -6.31 5.14 -9.51
C ASN A 6 -5.12 4.27 -9.04
N GLN A 7 -4.92 3.13 -9.70
CA GLN A 7 -3.84 2.18 -9.40
C GLN A 7 -2.45 2.84 -9.38
N PHE A 8 -2.18 3.78 -10.29
CA PHE A 8 -0.90 4.48 -10.37
C PHE A 8 -0.70 5.41 -9.17
N THR A 9 -1.77 6.09 -8.75
CA THR A 9 -1.75 6.97 -7.58
C THR A 9 -1.46 6.17 -6.32
N LEU A 10 -2.19 5.07 -6.10
CA LEU A 10 -2.00 4.19 -4.94
C LEU A 10 -0.59 3.58 -4.92
N SER A 11 -0.16 3.02 -6.05
CA SER A 11 1.17 2.39 -6.15
C SER A 11 2.30 3.39 -5.90
N THR A 12 2.17 4.62 -6.41
CA THR A 12 3.15 5.68 -6.16
C THR A 12 3.22 6.04 -4.68
N LEU A 13 2.08 6.11 -3.99
CA LEU A 13 2.04 6.40 -2.56
C LEU A 13 2.67 5.27 -1.73
N PHE A 14 2.41 4.00 -2.07
CA PHE A 14 3.05 2.87 -1.40
C PHE A 14 4.58 2.90 -1.58
N ASN A 15 5.05 3.12 -2.82
CA ASN A 15 6.46 3.24 -3.12
C ASN A 15 7.12 4.43 -2.39
N ALA A 16 6.43 5.57 -2.28
CA ALA A 16 6.93 6.71 -1.52
C ALA A 16 7.04 6.39 -0.01
N CYS A 17 6.04 5.70 0.56
CA CYS A 17 6.09 5.26 1.96
C CYS A 17 7.25 4.29 2.19
N ALA A 18 7.42 3.32 1.29
CA ALA A 18 8.51 2.37 1.29
C ALA A 18 9.89 3.06 1.25
N ALA A 19 10.05 4.09 0.42
CA ALA A 19 11.29 4.84 0.28
C ALA A 19 11.60 5.75 1.48
N LEU A 20 10.58 6.34 2.10
CA LEU A 20 10.73 7.23 3.27
C LEU A 20 11.15 6.50 4.54
N ASN A 21 10.86 5.20 4.62
CA ASN A 21 11.26 4.26 5.67
C ASN A 21 11.26 4.85 7.10
N ASN A 22 10.13 5.45 7.50
CA ASN A 22 9.96 6.02 8.84
C ASN A 22 8.58 5.71 9.44
N ASN A 23 8.44 5.93 10.75
CA ASN A 23 7.22 5.63 11.48
C ASN A 23 5.95 6.31 10.94
N ARG A 24 6.10 7.50 10.33
CA ARG A 24 4.95 8.19 9.72
C ARG A 24 4.54 7.50 8.44
N ALA A 25 5.49 7.09 7.62
CA ALA A 25 5.26 6.36 6.38
C ALA A 25 4.54 5.02 6.63
N VAL A 26 4.92 4.26 7.67
CA VAL A 26 4.20 3.03 8.08
C VAL A 26 2.73 3.32 8.34
N LYS A 27 2.44 4.31 9.19
CA LYS A 27 1.06 4.64 9.59
C LYS A 27 0.23 5.09 8.40
N THR A 28 0.80 5.94 7.55
CA THR A 28 0.13 6.41 6.32
C THR A 28 -0.12 5.26 5.35
N GLY A 29 0.88 4.41 5.12
CA GLY A 29 0.78 3.27 4.21
C GLY A 29 -0.26 2.24 4.65
N LYS A 30 -0.31 1.91 5.95
CA LYS A 30 -1.36 1.03 6.50
C LYS A 30 -2.75 1.63 6.36
N LYS A 31 -2.90 2.91 6.71
CA LYS A 31 -4.17 3.62 6.52
C LYS A 31 -4.62 3.63 5.05
N LEU A 32 -3.68 3.82 4.12
CA LEU A 32 -3.96 3.76 2.69
C LEU A 32 -4.46 2.37 2.28
N LEU A 33 -3.87 1.30 2.81
CA LEU A 33 -4.29 -0.08 2.56
C LEU A 33 -5.72 -0.36 3.10
N ASP A 34 -6.04 0.17 4.27
CA ASP A 34 -7.36 0.03 4.90
C ASP A 34 -8.45 0.80 4.13
N GLU A 35 -8.11 1.98 3.60
CA GLU A 35 -9.01 2.83 2.80
C GLU A 35 -9.03 2.45 1.31
N MET A 36 -8.19 1.52 0.88
CA MET A 36 -8.05 1.13 -0.52
C MET A 36 -9.30 0.37 -1.01
N PRO A 37 -9.92 0.81 -2.12
CA PRO A 37 -11.04 0.09 -2.73
C PRO A 37 -10.69 -1.36 -3.11
N GLU A 38 -11.64 -2.27 -2.94
CA GLU A 38 -11.47 -3.71 -3.20
C GLU A 38 -10.99 -4.03 -4.63
N ASN A 39 -11.40 -3.24 -5.62
CA ASN A 39 -10.94 -3.42 -7.00
C ASN A 39 -9.44 -3.22 -7.18
N TYR A 40 -8.78 -2.47 -6.29
CA TYR A 40 -7.32 -2.29 -6.29
C TYR A 40 -6.58 -3.31 -5.42
N ARG A 41 -7.27 -4.06 -4.55
CA ARG A 41 -6.68 -5.18 -3.79
C ARG A 41 -6.35 -6.38 -4.68
N ASN A 42 -7.07 -6.52 -5.79
CA ASN A 42 -6.79 -7.54 -6.81
C ASN A 42 -5.91 -7.01 -7.97
N ASP A 43 -5.53 -5.72 -7.95
CA ASP A 43 -4.62 -5.17 -8.96
C ASP A 43 -3.18 -5.55 -8.62
N ASN A 44 -2.53 -6.30 -9.51
CA ASN A 44 -1.18 -6.81 -9.27
C ASN A 44 -0.17 -5.71 -8.99
N ILE A 45 -0.27 -4.55 -9.66
CA ILE A 45 0.68 -3.46 -9.50
C ILE A 45 0.53 -2.85 -8.10
N THR A 46 -0.70 -2.53 -7.73
CA THR A 46 -1.03 -1.91 -6.46
C THR A 46 -0.71 -2.85 -5.30
N SER A 47 -1.13 -4.11 -5.36
CA SER A 47 -0.87 -5.10 -4.31
C SER A 47 0.62 -5.41 -4.15
N THR A 48 1.38 -5.50 -5.25
CA THR A 48 2.85 -5.69 -5.18
C THR A 48 3.53 -4.50 -4.50
N SER A 49 3.13 -3.26 -4.82
CA SER A 49 3.70 -2.07 -4.18
C SER A 49 3.37 -1.97 -2.70
N ALA A 50 2.15 -2.39 -2.30
CA ALA A 50 1.76 -2.48 -0.90
C ALA A 50 2.58 -3.55 -0.14
N ILE A 51 2.82 -4.70 -0.75
CA ILE A 51 3.68 -5.76 -0.20
C ILE A 51 5.12 -5.26 -0.03
N ASP A 52 5.73 -4.63 -1.04
CA ASP A 52 7.09 -4.06 -0.93
C ASP A 52 7.19 -3.08 0.25
N MET A 53 6.19 -2.22 0.40
CA MET A 53 6.12 -1.27 1.50
C MET A 53 6.08 -1.98 2.86
N LEU A 54 5.16 -2.94 3.04
CA LEU A 54 5.03 -3.69 4.29
C LEU A 54 6.31 -4.47 4.63
N MET A 55 6.93 -5.11 3.64
CA MET A 55 8.17 -5.89 3.80
C MET A 55 9.35 -5.02 4.25
N LYS A 56 9.49 -3.80 3.72
CA LYS A 56 10.54 -2.85 4.15
C LYS A 56 10.38 -2.38 5.60
N PHE A 57 9.16 -2.44 6.12
CA PHE A 57 8.86 -2.16 7.53
C PHE A 57 8.86 -3.40 8.41
N GLY A 58 9.14 -4.59 7.86
CA GLY A 58 9.17 -5.85 8.58
C GLY A 58 7.78 -6.39 8.96
N ASP A 59 6.70 -5.86 8.38
CA ASP A 59 5.33 -6.30 8.65
C ASP A 59 4.92 -7.45 7.73
N VAL A 60 5.56 -8.59 7.94
CA VAL A 60 5.37 -9.80 7.14
C VAL A 60 3.94 -10.33 7.25
N GLU A 61 3.35 -10.28 8.44
CA GLU A 61 1.99 -10.80 8.67
C GLU A 61 0.95 -10.03 7.84
N SER A 62 1.05 -8.69 7.77
CA SER A 62 0.14 -7.90 6.96
C SER A 62 0.38 -8.13 5.46
N ALA A 63 1.64 -8.32 5.05
CA ALA A 63 1.97 -8.62 3.66
C ALA A 63 1.40 -9.98 3.22
N GLU A 64 1.48 -11.01 4.07
CA GLU A 64 0.92 -12.34 3.80
C GLU A 64 -0.62 -12.31 3.63
N ARG A 65 -1.31 -11.43 4.37
CA ARG A 65 -2.76 -11.28 4.26
C ARG A 65 -3.21 -10.73 2.91
N ILE A 66 -2.35 -10.06 2.15
CA ILE A 66 -2.68 -9.54 0.81
C ILE A 66 -2.78 -10.69 -0.22
N PHE A 67 -2.12 -11.82 0.01
CA PHE A 67 -2.18 -12.98 -0.88
C PHE A 67 -3.42 -13.87 -0.68
N LYS A 68 -4.26 -13.58 0.32
CA LYS A 68 -5.46 -14.36 0.66
C LYS A 68 -6.70 -13.72 0.05
#